data_AF-A0A2V7Y5Y1-F1
#
_entry.id   AF-A0A2V7Y5Y1-F1
#
_cell.length_a   1.000
_cell.length_b   1.000
_cell.length_c   1.000
_cell.angle_alpha   90.00
_cell.angle_beta   90.00
_cell.angle_gamma   90.00
#
_symmetry.space_group_name_H-M   'P 1'
#
loop_
_entity.id
_entity.type
_entity.pdbx_description
1 polymer ?
#
loop_
_entity_poly.entity_id
_entity_poly.type
_entity_poly.pdbx_seq_one_letter_code
_entity_poly.pdbx_strand_id
1 'polypeptide(L)'
;SIEHVPYEGGLPLVDVRASLAELEETADKLRTGWLRVTVPLTERDPDLNRKVRELLPNTLVVRAEIPEVEEPPEIQLEMGVPPVRHYAAYHLREHQQAAELAVLDTFQDLYDQTSGED
;
A
#
# COMPACT_ATOMS: atom_id res chain seq x y z
N SER A 1 -22.50 22.61 -38.27
CA SER A 1 -21.58 21.45 -38.38
C SER A 1 -20.43 21.73 -37.45
N ILE A 2 -20.13 20.85 -36.49
CA ILE A 2 -18.96 20.99 -35.63
C ILE A 2 -17.85 20.18 -36.32
N GLU A 3 -16.85 20.87 -36.84
CA GLU A 3 -15.65 20.25 -37.42
C GLU A 3 -14.64 20.01 -36.29
N HIS A 4 -14.32 18.75 -36.04
CA HIS A 4 -13.22 18.39 -35.14
C HIS A 4 -11.91 18.56 -35.91
N VAL A 5 -11.14 19.59 -35.57
CA VAL A 5 -9.78 19.79 -36.08
C VAL A 5 -8.83 18.91 -35.27
N PRO A 6 -8.16 17.90 -35.88
CA PRO A 6 -7.15 17.12 -35.18
C PRO A 6 -5.95 18.01 -34.85
N TYR A 7 -5.51 17.95 -33.59
CA TYR A 7 -4.36 18.70 -33.10
C TYR A 7 -3.10 17.82 -33.13
N GLU A 8 -2.17 18.14 -34.03
CA GLU A 8 -0.87 17.43 -34.18
C GLU A 8 0.29 18.14 -33.44
N GLY A 9 -0.02 18.94 -32.42
CA GLY A 9 0.93 19.85 -31.78
C GLY A 9 1.42 19.41 -30.40
N GLY A 10 2.16 18.31 -30.27
CA GLY A 10 2.78 18.01 -28.99
C GLY A 10 3.61 16.73 -28.98
N LEU A 11 4.71 16.74 -28.22
CA LEU A 11 5.36 15.49 -27.83
C LEU A 11 4.37 14.65 -27.01
N PRO A 12 4.19 13.36 -27.33
CA PRO A 12 3.26 12.51 -26.60
C PRO A 12 3.70 12.36 -25.15
N LEU A 13 2.73 12.30 -24.23
CA LEU A 13 2.95 11.89 -22.85
C LEU A 13 2.81 10.37 -22.75
N VAL A 14 3.88 9.69 -22.36
CA VAL A 14 3.93 8.24 -22.20
C VAL A 14 3.93 7.90 -20.72
N ASP A 15 3.05 6.97 -20.33
CA ASP A 15 3.00 6.43 -18.98
C ASP A 15 3.97 5.23 -18.88
N VAL A 16 4.86 5.28 -17.89
CA VAL A 16 5.84 4.22 -17.60
C VAL A 16 5.66 3.76 -16.15
N ARG A 17 5.59 2.45 -15.95
CA ARG A 17 5.60 1.84 -14.62
C ARG A 17 6.79 0.90 -14.53
N ALA A 18 7.75 1.23 -13.68
CA ALA A 18 9.00 0.50 -13.53
C ALA A 18 9.70 0.86 -12.22
N SER A 19 10.50 -0.06 -11.70
CA SER A 19 11.42 0.18 -10.59
C SER A 19 12.55 1.14 -10.99
N LEU A 20 13.26 1.71 -10.00
CA LEU A 20 14.38 2.60 -10.29
C LEU A 20 15.52 1.90 -11.06
N ALA A 21 15.76 0.61 -10.78
CA ALA A 21 16.76 -0.20 -11.48
C ALA A 21 16.39 -0.41 -12.96
N GLU A 22 15.13 -0.76 -13.24
CA GLU A 22 14.65 -0.91 -14.62
C GLU A 22 14.70 0.41 -15.41
N LEU A 23 14.43 1.54 -14.74
CA LEU A 23 14.56 2.87 -15.35
C LEU A 23 16.02 3.19 -15.70
N GLU A 24 16.98 2.78 -14.87
CA GLU A 24 18.41 2.95 -15.14
C GLU A 24 18.84 2.13 -16.36
N GLU A 25 18.40 0.86 -16.46
CA GLU A 25 18.71 -0.02 -17.60
C GLU A 25 18.09 0.44 -18.93
N THR A 26 16.91 1.09 -18.86
CA THR A 26 16.13 1.47 -20.04
C THR A 26 16.19 2.97 -20.36
N ALA A 27 16.96 3.75 -19.59
CA ALA A 27 16.97 5.20 -19.64
C ALA A 27 17.14 5.76 -21.06
N ASP A 28 18.10 5.23 -21.81
CA ASP A 28 18.42 5.71 -23.16
C ASP A 28 17.26 5.55 -24.16
N LYS A 29 16.41 4.54 -23.98
CA LYS A 29 15.24 4.30 -24.84
C LYS A 29 14.07 5.22 -24.48
N LEU A 30 13.98 5.64 -23.23
CA LEU A 30 12.86 6.39 -22.67
C LEU A 30 13.05 7.92 -22.77
N ARG A 31 14.22 8.40 -23.17
CA ARG A 31 14.54 9.85 -23.31
C ARG A 31 13.83 10.56 -24.48
N THR A 32 12.81 9.95 -25.08
CA THR A 32 12.01 10.53 -26.17
C THR A 32 10.60 10.87 -25.70
N GLY A 33 10.07 12.03 -26.10
CA GLY A 33 8.76 12.51 -25.67
C GLY A 33 8.70 12.93 -24.20
N TRP A 34 7.49 13.09 -23.67
CA TRP A 34 7.27 13.41 -22.26
C TRP A 34 6.89 12.16 -21.49
N LEU A 35 7.33 12.04 -20.23
CA LEU A 35 7.04 10.88 -19.40
C LEU A 35 6.20 11.22 -18.17
N ARG A 36 5.34 10.27 -17.80
CA ARG A 36 4.79 10.12 -16.45
C ARG A 36 5.28 8.77 -15.92
N VAL A 37 6.09 8.81 -14.87
CA VAL A 37 6.72 7.63 -14.30
C VAL A 37 6.04 7.27 -12.99
N THR A 38 5.63 6.00 -12.85
CA THR A 38 5.16 5.42 -11.60
C THR A 38 6.16 4.39 -11.11
N VAL A 39 6.70 4.59 -9.91
CA VAL A 39 7.70 3.70 -9.31
C VAL A 39 7.04 2.96 -8.14
N PRO A 40 6.87 1.64 -8.24
CA PRO A 40 6.48 0.81 -7.10
C PRO A 40 7.59 0.86 -6.04
N LEU A 41 7.22 1.16 -4.80
CA LEU A 41 8.14 1.21 -3.66
C LEU A 41 7.56 0.42 -2.48
N THR A 42 8.42 -0.20 -1.69
CA THR A 42 8.04 -0.83 -0.42
C THR A 42 7.88 0.18 0.71
N GLU A 43 8.53 1.34 0.59
CA GLU A 43 8.51 2.43 1.58
C GLU A 43 8.60 3.81 0.91
N ARG A 44 8.33 4.88 1.65
CA ARG A 44 8.42 6.24 1.11
C ARG A 44 9.87 6.62 0.85
N ASP A 45 10.17 7.04 -0.38
CA ASP A 45 11.46 7.63 -0.75
C ASP A 45 11.31 9.13 -1.02
N PRO A 46 11.76 10.01 -0.10
CA PRO A 46 11.66 11.46 -0.27
C PRO A 46 12.48 11.98 -1.46
N ASP A 47 13.50 11.23 -1.90
CA ASP A 47 14.39 11.60 -3.00
C ASP A 47 13.93 11.06 -4.37
N LEU A 48 12.81 10.32 -4.43
CA LEU A 48 12.36 9.65 -5.66
C LEU A 48 12.27 10.60 -6.85
N ASN A 49 11.71 11.79 -6.64
CA ASN A 49 11.55 12.81 -7.68
C ASN A 49 12.88 13.26 -8.28
N ARG A 50 13.92 13.36 -7.44
CA ARG A 50 15.27 13.74 -7.86
C ARG A 50 15.91 12.58 -8.65
N LYS A 51 15.91 11.38 -8.09
CA LYS A 51 16.50 10.17 -8.70
C LYS A 51 15.92 9.87 -10.09
N VAL A 52 14.59 9.93 -10.23
CA VAL A 52 13.93 9.66 -11.52
C VAL A 52 14.28 10.73 -12.56
N ARG A 53 14.33 12.02 -12.18
CA ARG A 53 14.65 13.11 -13.12
C ARG A 53 16.14 13.17 -13.49
N GLU A 54 17.03 12.70 -12.63
CA GLU A 54 18.45 12.52 -12.95
C GLU A 54 18.63 11.47 -14.07
N LEU A 55 17.87 10.37 -14.03
CA LEU A 55 17.88 9.34 -15.07
C LEU A 55 17.15 9.77 -16.36
N LEU A 56 15.97 10.36 -16.18
CA LEU A 56 14.99 10.70 -17.23
C LEU A 56 14.55 12.17 -17.11
N PRO A 57 15.36 13.11 -17.64
CA PRO A 57 15.08 14.55 -17.54
C PRO A 57 13.77 15.00 -18.22
N ASN A 58 13.25 14.20 -19.14
CA ASN A 58 11.97 14.41 -19.83
C ASN A 58 10.74 13.96 -19.02
N THR A 59 10.90 13.61 -17.74
CA THR A 59 9.81 13.22 -16.86
C THR A 59 9.08 14.43 -16.28
N LEU A 60 7.80 14.58 -16.64
CA LEU A 60 6.94 15.64 -16.13
C LEU A 60 6.33 15.29 -14.77
N VAL A 61 5.95 14.01 -14.59
CA VAL A 61 5.25 13.53 -13.39
C VAL A 61 5.95 12.30 -12.86
N VAL A 62 6.23 12.29 -11.55
CA VAL A 62 6.75 11.13 -10.82
C VAL A 62 5.74 10.75 -9.75
N ARG A 63 5.34 9.48 -9.72
CA ARG A 63 4.44 8.91 -8.71
C ARG A 63 5.14 7.79 -7.99
N ALA A 64 5.10 7.82 -6.66
CA ALA A 64 5.36 6.64 -5.86
C ALA A 64 4.06 5.84 -5.77
N GLU A 65 4.15 4.54 -6.00
CA GLU A 65 3.08 3.62 -5.63
C GLU A 65 3.60 2.76 -4.49
N ILE A 66 2.99 2.92 -3.32
CA ILE A 66 3.34 2.19 -2.11
C ILE A 66 2.17 1.26 -1.82
N PRO A 67 2.39 -0.05 -1.59
CA PRO A 67 1.31 -0.95 -1.25
C PRO A 67 0.60 -0.43 0.00
N GLU A 68 -0.73 -0.46 -0.02
CA GLU A 68 -1.53 -0.24 1.17
C GLU A 68 -1.17 -1.34 2.16
N VAL A 69 -0.56 -0.98 3.28
CA VAL A 69 -0.42 -1.91 4.40
C VAL A 69 -1.83 -2.12 4.92
N GLU A 70 -2.34 -3.36 4.89
CA GLU A 70 -3.59 -3.69 5.58
C GLU A 70 -3.40 -3.29 7.04
N GLU A 71 -4.07 -2.20 7.45
CA GLU A 71 -4.07 -1.82 8.86
C GLU A 71 -4.77 -2.95 9.62
N PRO A 72 -4.13 -3.51 10.66
CA PRO A 72 -4.80 -4.52 11.47
C PRO A 72 -6.10 -3.92 12.02
N PRO A 73 -7.20 -4.71 12.05
CA PRO A 73 -8.51 -4.20 12.44
C PRO A 73 -8.42 -3.47 13.78
N GLU A 74 -9.02 -2.28 13.83
CA GLU A 74 -9.09 -1.52 15.06
C GLU A 74 -9.90 -2.30 16.11
N ILE A 75 -9.33 -2.48 17.31
CA ILE A 75 -10.00 -3.23 18.39
C ILE A 75 -11.08 -2.32 18.97
N GLN A 76 -12.29 -2.42 18.44
CA GLN A 76 -13.46 -1.75 19.00
C GLN A 76 -14.08 -2.65 20.06
N LEU A 77 -14.07 -2.20 21.32
CA LEU A 77 -14.77 -2.85 22.43
C LEU A 77 -16.27 -2.51 22.34
N GLU A 78 -16.96 -3.15 21.40
CA GLU A 78 -18.41 -3.02 21.24
C GLU A 78 -19.17 -3.84 22.29
N MET A 79 -20.25 -3.27 22.85
CA MET A 79 -21.11 -4.03 23.76
C MET A 79 -21.76 -5.20 23.04
N GLY A 80 -21.70 -6.40 23.64
CA GLY A 80 -22.26 -7.64 23.09
C GLY A 80 -21.26 -8.47 22.27
N VAL A 81 -20.03 -7.99 22.06
CA VAL A 81 -18.95 -8.81 21.50
C VAL A 81 -18.34 -9.68 22.61
N PRO A 82 -18.19 -11.00 22.41
CA PRO A 82 -17.57 -11.87 23.40
C PRO A 82 -16.10 -11.48 23.67
N PRO A 83 -15.63 -11.49 24.93
CA PRO A 83 -14.25 -11.18 25.30
C PRO A 83 -13.19 -11.94 24.52
N VAL A 84 -13.45 -13.22 24.19
CA VAL A 84 -12.56 -14.05 23.36
C VAL A 84 -12.31 -13.46 21.97
N ARG A 85 -13.28 -12.72 21.40
CA ARG A 85 -13.09 -12.04 20.11
C ARG A 85 -12.18 -10.81 20.23
N HIS A 86 -12.26 -10.08 21.34
CA HIS A 86 -11.33 -8.98 21.60
C HIS A 86 -9.91 -9.50 21.80
N TYR A 87 -9.75 -10.62 22.50
CA TYR A 87 -8.46 -11.27 22.67
C TYR A 87 -7.89 -11.78 21.34
N ALA A 88 -8.69 -12.40 20.49
CA ALA A 88 -8.26 -12.83 19.15
C ALA A 88 -7.80 -11.65 18.28
N ALA A 89 -8.54 -10.53 18.30
CA ALA A 89 -8.16 -9.31 17.58
C ALA A 89 -6.87 -8.68 18.14
N TYR A 90 -6.70 -8.66 19.46
CA TYR A 90 -5.48 -8.23 20.13
C TYR A 90 -4.28 -9.07 19.71
N HIS A 91 -4.39 -10.40 19.77
CA HIS A 91 -3.30 -11.31 19.44
C HIS A 91 -2.87 -11.17 17.97
N LEU A 92 -3.84 -11.05 17.05
CA LEU A 92 -3.55 -10.80 15.64
C LEU A 92 -2.79 -9.49 15.41
N ARG A 93 -3.18 -8.43 16.12
CA ARG A 93 -2.53 -7.12 16.00
C ARG A 93 -1.13 -7.10 16.62
N GLU A 94 -0.98 -7.62 17.83
CA GLU A 94 0.27 -7.54 18.60
C GLU A 94 1.33 -8.52 18.08
N HIS A 95 0.91 -9.72 17.68
CA HIS A 95 1.81 -10.79 17.27
C HIS A 95 1.83 -11.04 15.76
N GLN A 96 1.05 -10.29 14.97
CA GLN A 96 0.90 -10.48 13.52
C GLN A 96 0.51 -11.92 13.13
N GLN A 97 -0.13 -12.64 14.06
CA GLN A 97 -0.49 -14.03 13.91
C GLN A 97 -1.82 -14.29 14.61
N ALA A 98 -2.67 -15.10 13.99
CA ALA A 98 -3.89 -15.57 14.65
C ALA A 98 -3.55 -16.35 15.92
N ALA A 99 -4.34 -16.13 16.99
CA ALA A 99 -4.27 -16.96 18.18
C ALA A 99 -4.66 -18.40 17.83
N GLU A 100 -3.96 -19.36 18.43
CA GLU A 100 -4.31 -20.77 18.29
C GLU A 100 -5.66 -21.05 18.95
N LEU A 101 -6.46 -21.96 18.37
CA LEU A 101 -7.78 -22.30 18.89
C LEU A 101 -7.72 -22.76 20.36
N ALA A 102 -6.70 -23.56 20.72
CA ALA A 102 -6.52 -24.02 22.10
C ALA A 102 -6.32 -22.87 23.10
N VAL A 103 -5.67 -21.77 22.68
CA VAL A 103 -5.49 -20.58 23.51
C VAL A 103 -6.80 -19.83 23.66
N LEU A 104 -7.58 -19.71 22.58
CA LEU A 104 -8.90 -19.08 22.61
C LEU A 104 -9.89 -19.85 23.50
N ASP A 105 -9.88 -21.18 23.40
CA ASP A 105 -10.72 -22.05 24.23
C ASP A 105 -10.35 -21.91 25.72
N THR A 106 -9.05 -21.99 26.03
CA THR A 106 -8.55 -21.79 27.41
C THR A 106 -8.91 -20.42 27.96
N PHE A 107 -8.82 -19.37 27.13
CA PHE A 107 -9.21 -18.01 27.52
C PHE A 107 -10.69 -17.94 27.86
N GLN A 108 -11.55 -18.53 27.03
CA GLN A 108 -12.99 -18.58 27.25
C GLN A 108 -13.34 -19.34 28.54
N ASP A 109 -12.72 -20.51 28.76
CA ASP A 109 -12.95 -21.31 29.96
C ASP A 109 -12.57 -20.55 31.24
N LEU A 110 -11.46 -19.81 31.23
CA LEU A 110 -11.02 -19.00 32.37
C LEU A 110 -11.96 -17.80 32.61
N TYR A 111 -12.41 -17.16 31.53
CA TYR A 111 -13.35 -16.06 31.60
C TYR A 111 -14.68 -16.50 32.21
N ASP A 112 -15.20 -17.66 31.81
CA ASP A 112 -16.46 -18.20 32.32
C ASP A 112 -16.34 -18.64 33.80
N GLN A 113 -15.21 -19.21 34.19
CA GLN A 113 -14.93 -19.56 35.59
C GLN A 113 -14.94 -18.33 36.51
N THR A 114 -14.37 -17.21 36.06
CA THR A 114 -14.30 -15.97 36.85
C THR A 114 -15.56 -15.13 36.78
N SER A 115 -16.37 -15.28 35.74
CA SER A 115 -17.63 -14.54 35.56
C SER A 115 -18.84 -15.26 36.19
N GLY A 116 -18.67 -16.52 36.62
CA GLY A 116 -19.71 -17.33 37.27
C GLY A 116 -19.66 -17.35 38.79
N GLU A 117 -18.72 -16.62 39.42
CA GLU A 117 -18.56 -16.52 40.88
C GLU A 117 -19.30 -15.32 41.52
N ASP A 118 -20.21 -14.66 40.77
CA ASP A 118 -21.09 -13.57 41.26
C ASP A 118 -22.52 -14.04 41.62
#